data_AF-A0A7V9QDE2-F1
#
_entry.id   AF-A0A7V9QDE2-F1
#
_cell.length_a   1.000
_cell.length_b   1.000
_cell.length_c   1.000
_cell.angle_alpha   90.00
_cell.angle_beta   90.00
_cell.angle_gamma   90.00
#
_symmetry.space_group_name_H-M   'P 1'
#
loop_
_entity.id
_entity.type
_entity.pdbx_description
1 polymer ?
#
loop_
_entity_poly.entity_id
_entity_poly.type
_entity_poly.pdbx_seq_one_letter_code
_entity_poly.pdbx_strand_id
1 'polypeptide(L)'
;MQDSPAPQITYRHGLAILRHVREGEAPAWMSYDGRVDALVAPGHRLPQLRAWATARGIEEAGPTADRLDDAPIFDPRTPRDYQSEALRRWERQGGRGTVVLPTGAGKSFVAVLAIHQGGRGACVVAPTRALVGQWFAQLADAFGAERVGAYYGDEKEVRPITVTTYH
;
A
#
# COMPACT_ATOMS: atom_id res chain seq x y z
N MET A 1 24.16 -5.97 33.92
CA MET A 1 23.75 -4.89 32.99
C MET A 1 23.02 -5.59 31.84
N GLN A 2 21.69 -5.69 31.90
CA GLN A 2 20.92 -6.29 30.82
C GLN A 2 20.89 -5.29 29.67
N ASP A 3 21.38 -5.69 28.50
CA ASP A 3 21.29 -4.88 27.29
C ASP A 3 19.82 -4.57 27.03
N SER A 4 19.47 -3.29 26.99
CA SER A 4 18.12 -2.90 26.60
C SER A 4 17.94 -3.24 25.12
N PRO A 5 16.84 -3.91 24.73
CA PRO A 5 16.60 -4.26 23.34
C PRO A 5 16.61 -3.02 22.44
N ALA A 6 17.17 -3.16 21.24
CA ALA A 6 17.32 -2.06 20.29
C ALA A 6 15.94 -1.51 19.85
N PRO A 7 15.83 -0.19 19.58
CA PRO A 7 14.63 0.39 19.00
C PRO A 7 14.22 -0.31 17.69
N GLN A 8 12.92 -0.51 17.50
CA GLN A 8 12.38 -1.13 16.29
C GLN A 8 10.97 -0.64 15.99
N ILE A 9 10.60 -0.64 14.71
CA ILE A 9 9.22 -0.43 14.27
C ILE A 9 8.63 -1.72 13.71
N THR A 10 7.32 -1.91 13.90
CA THR A 10 6.57 -3.05 13.35
C THR A 10 5.18 -2.62 12.92
N TYR A 11 4.54 -3.40 12.06
CA TYR A 11 3.13 -3.26 11.70
C TYR A 11 2.35 -4.50 12.11
N ARG A 12 1.30 -4.34 12.93
CA ARG A 12 0.50 -5.47 13.40
C ARG A 12 -0.92 -5.05 13.73
N HIS A 13 -1.91 -5.85 13.31
CA HIS A 13 -3.34 -5.63 13.60
C HIS A 13 -3.82 -4.20 13.30
N GLY A 14 -3.36 -3.60 12.21
CA GLY A 14 -3.74 -2.24 11.82
C GLY A 14 -3.03 -1.12 12.59
N LEU A 15 -2.02 -1.44 13.40
CA LEU A 15 -1.24 -0.47 14.17
C LEU A 15 0.19 -0.37 13.64
N ALA A 16 0.68 0.86 13.54
CA ALA A 16 2.10 1.15 13.47
C ALA A 16 2.65 1.20 14.90
N ILE A 17 3.65 0.37 15.20
CA ILE A 17 4.14 0.13 16.56
C ILE A 17 5.62 0.52 16.62
N LEU A 18 6.01 1.27 17.65
CA LEU A 18 7.38 1.64 17.96
C LEU A 18 7.73 1.08 19.35
N ARG A 19 8.80 0.28 19.42
CA ARG A 19 9.27 -0.34 20.67
C ARG A 19 10.59 0.25 21.10
N HIS A 20 10.82 0.19 22.41
CA HIS A 20 12.10 0.52 23.05
C HIS A 20 12.57 1.96 22.78
N VAL A 21 11.61 2.88 22.58
CA VAL A 21 11.81 4.33 22.51
C VAL A 21 10.96 4.98 23.58
N ARG A 22 11.52 5.95 24.29
CA ARG A 22 10.79 6.70 25.32
C ARG A 22 9.78 7.63 24.66
N GLU A 23 8.63 7.84 25.31
CA GLU A 23 7.56 8.69 24.77
C GLU A 23 8.03 10.11 24.41
N GLY A 24 8.92 10.72 25.21
CA GLY A 24 9.48 12.04 24.93
C GLY A 24 10.45 12.10 23.73
N GLU A 25 10.93 10.96 23.25
CA GLU A 25 11.84 10.86 22.10
C GLU A 25 11.08 10.45 20.81
N ALA A 26 9.85 9.96 20.96
CA ALA A 26 9.00 9.50 19.87
C ALA A 26 8.20 10.63 19.22
N PRO A 27 7.62 10.39 18.03
CA PRO A 27 6.70 11.35 17.42
C PRO A 27 5.50 11.62 18.33
N ALA A 28 5.17 12.90 18.53
CA ALA A 28 4.08 13.35 19.43
C ALA A 28 2.66 12.85 19.07
N TRP A 29 2.51 12.20 17.92
CA TRP A 29 1.26 11.59 17.47
C TRP A 29 1.14 10.10 17.79
N MET A 30 2.13 9.52 18.44
CA MET A 30 2.06 8.17 18.99
C MET A 30 1.59 8.22 20.44
N SER A 31 0.99 7.13 20.92
CA SER A 31 0.54 7.00 22.31
C SER A 31 0.93 5.63 22.85
N TYR A 32 1.27 5.56 24.13
CA TYR A 32 1.61 4.29 24.76
C TYR A 32 0.37 3.41 24.96
N ASP A 33 0.45 2.14 24.56
CA ASP A 33 -0.59 1.12 24.79
C ASP A 33 -0.01 -0.02 25.62
N GLY A 34 -0.44 -0.10 26.89
CA GLY A 34 0.05 -1.08 27.84
C GLY A 34 -0.28 -2.54 27.50
N ARG A 35 -1.22 -2.81 26.59
CA ARG A 35 -1.56 -4.18 26.16
C ARG A 35 -0.50 -4.77 25.24
N VAL A 36 0.19 -3.92 24.49
CA VAL A 36 1.29 -4.29 23.59
C VAL A 36 2.65 -3.85 24.10
N ASP A 37 2.69 -3.12 25.22
CA ASP A 37 3.89 -2.55 25.85
C ASP A 37 4.75 -1.79 24.83
N ALA A 38 4.13 -0.83 24.15
CA ALA A 38 4.74 -0.09 23.06
C ALA A 38 4.01 1.23 22.78
N LEU A 39 4.70 2.14 22.06
CA LEU A 39 4.07 3.30 21.45
C LEU A 39 3.37 2.86 20.16
N VAL A 40 2.13 3.30 19.97
CA VAL A 40 1.31 2.92 18.82
C VAL A 40 0.68 4.12 18.14
N ALA A 41 0.34 3.93 16.86
CA ALA A 41 -0.48 4.84 16.08
C ALA A 41 -1.32 4.03 15.06
N PRO A 42 -2.39 4.61 14.50
CA PRO A 42 -3.12 3.98 13.41
C PRO A 42 -2.21 3.65 12.22
N GLY A 43 -2.44 2.50 11.58
CA GLY A 43 -1.60 1.94 10.53
C GLY A 43 -1.35 2.85 9.33
N HIS A 44 -2.27 3.76 9.01
CA HIS A 44 -2.09 4.75 7.95
C HIS A 44 -0.95 5.76 8.23
N ARG A 45 -0.41 5.79 9.46
CA ARG A 45 0.77 6.57 9.85
C ARG A 45 2.10 5.82 9.69
N LEU A 46 2.07 4.55 9.28
CA LEU A 46 3.27 3.74 9.09
C LEU A 46 4.29 4.39 8.13
N PRO A 47 3.91 5.03 7.01
CA PRO A 47 4.87 5.73 6.16
C PRO A 47 5.62 6.86 6.89
N GLN A 48 4.93 7.64 7.74
CA GLN A 48 5.53 8.69 8.55
C GLN A 48 6.45 8.10 9.63
N LEU A 49 6.05 6.97 10.22
CA LEU A 49 6.89 6.25 11.19
C LEU A 49 8.18 5.72 10.53
N ARG A 50 8.06 5.09 9.36
CA ARG A 50 9.20 4.63 8.55
C ARG A 50 10.18 5.75 8.25
N ALA A 51 9.69 6.89 7.76
CA ALA A 51 10.54 8.05 7.48
C ALA A 51 11.28 8.56 8.73
N TRP A 52 10.57 8.63 9.87
CA TRP A 52 11.17 9.02 11.15
C TRP A 52 12.21 8.02 11.67
N ALA A 53 11.95 6.72 11.49
CA ALA A 53 12.81 5.61 11.90
C ALA A 53 14.08 5.51 11.04
N THR A 54 13.94 5.63 9.71
CA THR A 54 15.07 5.66 8.77
C THR A 54 16.05 6.78 9.10
N ALA A 55 15.56 7.98 9.43
CA ALA A 55 16.40 9.11 9.84
C ALA A 55 17.20 8.87 11.14
N ARG A 56 16.89 7.80 11.88
CA ARG A 56 17.51 7.40 13.16
C ARG A 56 18.20 6.04 13.10
N GLY A 57 18.24 5.40 11.93
CA GLY A 57 18.77 4.04 11.79
C GLY A 57 17.97 2.98 12.54
N ILE A 58 16.68 3.22 12.77
CA ILE A 58 15.78 2.26 13.43
C ILE A 58 15.19 1.34 12.37
N GLU A 59 15.36 0.04 12.56
CA GLU A 59 14.91 -0.98 11.60
C GLU A 59 13.41 -1.29 11.73
N GLU A 60 12.82 -1.72 10.62
CA GLU A 60 11.47 -2.29 10.59
C GLU A 60 11.57 -3.82 10.62
N ALA A 61 10.91 -4.43 11.61
CA ALA A 61 10.79 -5.88 11.68
C ALA A 61 9.46 -6.36 11.11
N GLY A 62 9.49 -7.53 10.46
CA GLY A 62 8.31 -8.18 9.91
C GLY A 62 8.30 -8.23 8.36
N PRO A 63 7.16 -8.60 7.77
CA PRO A 63 7.06 -8.76 6.33
C PRO A 63 7.17 -7.40 5.62
N THR A 64 7.88 -7.40 4.50
CA THR A 64 7.94 -6.25 3.59
C THR A 64 6.84 -6.38 2.54
N ALA A 65 6.45 -5.25 1.94
CA ALA A 65 5.49 -5.27 0.84
C ALA A 65 6.08 -6.00 -0.37
N ASP A 66 5.25 -6.76 -1.08
CA ASP A 66 5.63 -7.41 -2.33
C ASP A 66 6.22 -6.40 -3.32
N ARG A 67 7.23 -6.83 -4.06
CA ARG A 67 7.92 -6.02 -5.07
C ARG A 67 7.42 -6.36 -6.47
N LEU A 68 7.20 -5.33 -7.27
CA LEU A 68 6.76 -5.40 -8.67
C LEU A 68 7.63 -4.53 -9.58
N ASP A 69 8.82 -4.08 -9.13
CA ASP A 69 9.63 -3.10 -9.88
C ASP A 69 10.06 -3.59 -11.28
N ASP A 70 10.20 -4.92 -11.45
CA ASP A 70 10.58 -5.57 -12.71
C ASP A 70 9.41 -6.36 -13.34
N ALA A 71 8.18 -6.17 -12.85
CA ALA A 71 7.03 -6.89 -13.39
C ALA A 71 6.69 -6.33 -14.79
N PRO A 72 6.69 -7.16 -15.85
CA PRO A 72 6.29 -6.71 -17.16
C PRO A 72 4.82 -6.28 -17.16
N ILE A 73 4.51 -5.24 -17.92
CA ILE A 73 3.14 -4.84 -18.24
C ILE A 73 2.78 -5.36 -19.63
N PHE A 74 1.70 -6.11 -19.72
CA PHE A 74 1.20 -6.70 -20.97
C PHE A 74 0.09 -5.86 -21.62
N ASP A 75 -0.26 -4.72 -21.04
CA ASP A 75 -1.25 -3.80 -21.58
C ASP A 75 -0.66 -2.98 -22.74
N PRO A 76 -1.17 -3.12 -23.98
CA PRO A 76 -0.57 -2.47 -25.15
C PRO A 76 -1.01 -1.00 -25.31
N ARG A 77 -1.92 -0.52 -24.46
CA ARG A 77 -2.50 0.83 -24.61
C ARG A 77 -1.43 1.89 -24.30
N THR A 78 -1.46 2.98 -25.04
CA THR A 78 -0.69 4.19 -24.72
C THR A 78 -1.59 5.19 -23.98
N PRO A 79 -1.15 5.79 -22.86
CA PRO A 79 -1.95 6.78 -22.16
C PRO A 79 -2.17 8.03 -22.99
N ARG A 80 -3.39 8.59 -22.89
CA ARG A 80 -3.71 9.92 -23.42
C ARG A 80 -3.07 10.99 -22.54
N ASP A 81 -2.86 12.19 -23.09
CA ASP A 81 -2.19 13.29 -22.39
C ASP A 81 -2.76 13.59 -21.01
N TYR A 82 -4.10 13.60 -20.87
CA TYR A 82 -4.76 13.85 -19.59
C TYR A 82 -4.57 12.70 -18.58
N GLN A 83 -4.39 11.46 -19.04
CA GLN A 83 -4.12 10.30 -18.20
C GLN A 83 -2.68 10.37 -17.65
N SER A 84 -1.73 10.65 -18.54
CA SER A 84 -0.32 10.87 -18.14
C SER A 84 -0.18 12.06 -17.20
N GLU A 85 -0.89 13.16 -17.45
CA GLU A 85 -0.86 14.32 -16.55
C GLU A 85 -1.51 14.04 -15.19
N ALA A 86 -2.62 13.31 -15.16
CA ALA A 86 -3.25 12.90 -13.91
C ALA A 86 -2.30 12.04 -13.06
N LEU A 87 -1.61 11.09 -13.69
CA LEU A 87 -0.63 10.22 -13.06
C LEU A 87 0.56 11.03 -12.51
N ARG A 88 1.19 11.87 -13.33
CA ARG A 88 2.29 12.76 -12.90
C ARG A 88 1.91 13.66 -11.73
N ARG A 89 0.70 14.23 -11.73
CA ARG A 89 0.21 15.07 -10.63
C ARG A 89 0.09 14.27 -9.34
N TRP A 90 -0.43 13.05 -9.41
CA TRP A 90 -0.59 12.16 -8.27
C TRP A 90 0.77 11.71 -7.72
N GLU A 91 1.74 11.38 -8.58
CA GLU A 91 3.12 11.07 -8.20
C GLU A 91 3.81 12.25 -7.48
N ARG A 92 3.65 13.48 -8.00
CA ARG A 92 4.18 14.70 -7.34
C ARG A 92 3.62 14.92 -5.94
N GLN A 93 2.48 14.33 -5.60
CA GLN A 93 1.88 14.35 -4.25
C GLN A 93 2.31 13.13 -3.40
N GLY A 94 3.35 12.41 -3.81
CA GLY A 94 3.86 11.24 -3.10
C GLY A 94 2.99 9.99 -3.26
N GLY A 95 2.23 9.89 -4.36
CA GLY A 95 1.33 8.75 -4.59
C GLY A 95 0.14 8.73 -3.64
N ARG A 96 -0.27 9.89 -3.12
CA ARG A 96 -1.39 10.01 -2.18
C ARG A 96 -2.35 11.12 -2.62
N GLY A 97 -3.56 10.73 -3.00
CA GLY A 97 -4.60 11.65 -3.43
C GLY A 97 -5.68 10.97 -4.27
N THR A 98 -6.58 11.77 -4.84
CA THR A 98 -7.70 11.30 -5.65
C THR A 98 -7.58 11.83 -7.08
N VAL A 99 -7.72 10.93 -8.06
CA VAL A 99 -7.82 11.29 -9.48
C VAL A 99 -9.29 11.23 -9.91
N VAL A 100 -9.83 12.34 -10.38
CA VAL A 100 -11.23 12.44 -10.85
C VAL A 100 -11.24 12.57 -12.37
N LEU A 101 -11.85 11.60 -13.06
CA LEU A 101 -12.07 11.62 -14.51
C LEU A 101 -13.50 11.16 -14.82
N PRO A 102 -14.13 11.64 -15.92
CA PRO A 102 -15.46 11.19 -16.30
C PRO A 102 -15.51 9.68 -16.61
N THR A 103 -16.71 9.11 -16.60
CA THR A 103 -16.91 7.71 -17.01
C THR A 103 -16.47 7.53 -18.47
N GLY A 104 -15.86 6.39 -18.80
CA GLY A 104 -15.29 6.13 -20.13
C GLY A 104 -13.91 6.76 -20.40
N ALA A 105 -13.42 7.68 -19.55
CA ALA A 105 -12.10 8.30 -19.74
C ALA A 105 -10.89 7.41 -19.38
N GLY A 106 -11.12 6.14 -19.02
CA GLY A 106 -10.04 5.20 -18.70
C GLY A 106 -9.40 5.41 -17.32
N LYS A 107 -10.19 5.73 -16.29
CA LYS A 107 -9.73 5.77 -14.88
C LYS A 107 -8.98 4.51 -14.46
N SER A 108 -9.51 3.34 -14.84
CA SER A 108 -8.88 2.06 -14.51
C SER A 108 -7.51 1.92 -15.17
N PHE A 109 -7.32 2.49 -16.37
CA PHE A 109 -6.02 2.46 -17.01
C PHE A 109 -5.00 3.36 -16.30
N VAL A 110 -5.41 4.53 -15.81
CA VAL A 110 -4.56 5.37 -14.93
C VAL A 110 -4.13 4.60 -13.68
N ALA A 111 -5.03 3.82 -13.08
CA ALA A 111 -4.70 3.00 -11.92
C ALA A 111 -3.72 1.86 -12.25
N VAL A 112 -3.89 1.19 -13.40
CA VAL A 112 -2.92 0.18 -13.88
C VAL A 112 -1.53 0.80 -14.01
N LEU A 113 -1.43 1.98 -14.63
CA LEU A 113 -0.15 2.69 -14.77
C LEU A 113 0.44 3.08 -13.41
N ALA A 114 -0.39 3.51 -12.46
CA ALA A 114 0.05 3.84 -11.10
C ALA A 114 0.59 2.61 -10.35
N ILE A 115 -0.02 1.44 -10.51
CA ILE A 115 0.47 0.18 -9.93
C ILE A 115 1.83 -0.19 -10.54
N HIS A 116 1.94 -0.12 -11.86
CA HIS A 116 3.18 -0.43 -12.57
C HIS A 116 4.32 0.50 -12.17
N GLN A 117 4.10 1.83 -12.19
CA GLN A 117 5.11 2.80 -11.77
C GLN A 117 5.46 2.71 -10.29
N GLY A 118 4.50 2.32 -9.45
CA GLY A 118 4.71 2.17 -8.01
C GLY A 118 5.63 1.01 -7.63
N GLY A 119 5.78 0.00 -8.50
CA GLY A 119 6.71 -1.12 -8.32
C GLY A 119 6.49 -1.94 -7.05
N ARG A 120 5.28 -1.88 -6.45
CA ARG A 120 4.95 -2.52 -5.17
C ARG A 120 3.58 -3.17 -5.24
N GLY A 121 3.36 -4.14 -4.35
CA GLY A 121 2.07 -4.78 -4.20
C GLY A 121 0.92 -3.79 -3.99
N ALA A 122 -0.24 -4.11 -4.54
CA ALA A 122 -1.39 -3.21 -4.60
C ALA A 122 -2.66 -3.91 -4.11
N CYS A 123 -3.48 -3.19 -3.35
CA CYS A 123 -4.82 -3.61 -2.97
C CYS A 123 -5.83 -2.70 -3.67
N VAL A 124 -6.67 -3.27 -4.52
CA VAL A 124 -7.74 -2.56 -5.23
C VAL A 124 -9.07 -2.90 -4.60
N VAL A 125 -9.72 -1.91 -4.01
CA VAL A 125 -11.01 -2.07 -3.34
C VAL A 125 -12.12 -1.56 -4.25
N ALA A 126 -13.14 -2.38 -4.51
CA ALA A 126 -14.30 -2.05 -5.33
C ALA A 126 -15.62 -2.23 -4.54
N PRO A 127 -16.69 -1.48 -4.86
CA PRO A 127 -17.92 -1.51 -4.07
C PRO A 127 -18.80 -2.75 -4.30
N THR A 128 -18.62 -3.47 -5.41
CA THR A 128 -19.44 -4.65 -5.73
C THR A 128 -18.59 -5.81 -6.25
N ARG A 129 -19.07 -7.04 -6.05
CA ARG A 129 -18.43 -8.26 -6.59
C ARG A 129 -18.28 -8.22 -8.12
N ALA A 130 -19.25 -7.65 -8.82
CA ALA A 130 -19.18 -7.48 -10.27
C ALA A 130 -17.99 -6.59 -10.68
N LEU A 131 -17.76 -5.49 -9.96
CA LEU A 131 -16.61 -4.61 -10.20
C LEU A 131 -15.29 -5.27 -9.79
N VAL A 132 -15.28 -6.09 -8.74
CA VAL A 132 -14.10 -6.90 -8.39
C VAL A 132 -13.73 -7.83 -9.54
N GLY A 133 -14.70 -8.52 -10.15
CA GLY A 133 -14.45 -9.37 -11.32
C GLY A 133 -13.89 -8.58 -12.52
N GLN A 134 -14.39 -7.38 -12.76
CA GLN A 134 -13.86 -6.49 -13.82
C GLN A 134 -12.41 -6.06 -13.54
N TRP A 135 -12.10 -5.69 -12.30
CA TRP A 135 -10.74 -5.33 -11.90
C TRP A 135 -9.80 -6.53 -11.98
N PHE A 136 -10.24 -7.71 -11.53
CA PHE A 136 -9.45 -8.93 -11.61
C PHE A 136 -9.03 -9.20 -13.05
N ALA A 137 -10.00 -9.25 -13.99
CA ALA A 137 -9.72 -9.50 -15.40
C ALA A 137 -8.75 -8.45 -15.98
N GLN A 138 -9.02 -7.16 -15.75
CA GLN A 138 -8.16 -6.09 -16.27
C GLN A 138 -6.73 -6.15 -15.71
N LEU A 139 -6.57 -6.46 -14.42
CA LEU A 139 -5.25 -6.56 -13.79
C LEU A 139 -4.53 -7.84 -14.22
N ALA A 140 -5.24 -8.95 -14.38
CA ALA A 140 -4.67 -10.21 -14.87
C ALA A 140 -4.17 -10.06 -16.30
N ASP A 141 -4.92 -9.38 -17.16
CA ASP A 141 -4.50 -9.04 -18.52
C ASP A 141 -3.28 -8.12 -18.52
N ALA A 142 -3.19 -7.17 -17.58
CA ALA A 142 -2.11 -6.20 -17.53
C ALA A 142 -0.81 -6.72 -16.87
N PHE A 143 -0.92 -7.60 -15.86
CA PHE A 143 0.22 -8.00 -15.01
C PHE A 143 0.47 -9.52 -14.99
N GLY A 144 -0.32 -10.32 -15.70
CA GLY A 144 -0.30 -11.78 -15.62
C GLY A 144 -1.17 -12.30 -14.46
N ALA A 145 -1.99 -13.31 -14.75
CA ALA A 145 -2.98 -13.85 -13.81
C ALA A 145 -2.34 -14.39 -12.51
N GLU A 146 -1.11 -14.89 -12.57
CA GLU A 146 -0.39 -15.44 -11.42
C GLU A 146 -0.03 -14.40 -10.35
N ARG A 147 -0.02 -13.11 -10.72
CA ARG A 147 0.26 -12.00 -9.80
C ARG A 147 -1.00 -11.38 -9.20
N VAL A 148 -2.18 -11.78 -9.68
CA VAL A 148 -3.46 -11.16 -9.32
C VAL A 148 -4.33 -12.15 -8.55
N GLY A 149 -4.71 -11.76 -7.34
CA GLY A 149 -5.55 -12.52 -6.44
C GLY A 149 -6.84 -11.77 -6.14
N ALA A 150 -7.79 -12.47 -5.52
CA ALA A 150 -9.03 -11.90 -5.07
C ALA A 150 -9.29 -12.27 -3.61
N TYR A 151 -9.83 -11.32 -2.85
CA TYR A 151 -10.15 -11.54 -1.45
C TYR A 151 -11.56 -11.00 -1.15
N TYR A 152 -12.59 -11.83 -1.28
CA TYR A 152 -13.98 -11.47 -0.97
C TYR A 152 -14.86 -12.71 -0.84
N GLY A 153 -15.88 -12.69 0.03
CA GLY A 153 -16.76 -13.85 0.23
C GLY A 153 -15.96 -15.11 0.60
N ASP A 154 -16.09 -16.16 -0.21
CA ASP A 154 -15.35 -17.42 -0.05
C ASP A 154 -13.98 -17.43 -0.75
N GLU A 155 -13.70 -16.45 -1.62
CA GLU A 155 -12.42 -16.29 -2.31
C GLU A 155 -11.40 -15.64 -1.36
N LYS A 156 -10.25 -16.28 -1.14
CA LYS A 156 -9.25 -15.91 -0.13
C LYS A 156 -7.82 -16.00 -0.69
N GLU A 157 -7.65 -15.62 -1.93
CA GLU A 157 -6.36 -15.66 -2.61
C GLU A 157 -5.65 -14.31 -2.54
N VAL A 158 -4.65 -14.20 -1.65
CA VAL A 158 -3.79 -13.01 -1.57
C VAL A 158 -2.60 -13.20 -2.50
N ARG A 159 -2.39 -12.21 -3.38
CA ARG A 159 -1.27 -12.12 -4.32
C ARG A 159 -0.68 -10.70 -4.28
N PRO A 160 0.48 -10.44 -4.92
CA PRO A 160 1.07 -9.11 -4.96
C PRO A 160 0.08 -8.01 -5.39
N ILE A 161 -0.81 -8.31 -6.33
CA ILE A 161 -1.97 -7.46 -6.65
C ILE A 161 -3.21 -8.20 -6.17
N THR A 162 -3.97 -7.61 -5.25
CA THR A 162 -5.19 -8.23 -4.72
C THR A 162 -6.38 -7.31 -4.92
N VAL A 163 -7.48 -7.84 -5.46
CA VAL A 163 -8.76 -7.13 -5.57
C VAL A 163 -9.72 -7.57 -4.46
N THR A 164 -10.48 -6.64 -3.89
CA THR A 164 -11.38 -6.92 -2.75
C THR A 164 -12.60 -6.00 -2.74
N THR A 165 -13.57 -6.32 -1.88
CA THR A 165 -14.71 -5.48 -1.55
C THR A 165 -14.45 -4.62 -0.33
N TYR A 166 -15.29 -3.60 -0.10
CA TYR A 166 -15.28 -2.83 1.16
C TYR A 166 -15.74 -3.64 2.38
N HIS A 167 -16.39 -4.78 2.14
CA HIS A 167 -17.00 -5.66 3.13
C HIS A 167 -16.37 -7.05 3.09
#